data_AF-A0A1J5AJW7-F1
#
_entry.id   AF-A0A1J5AJW7-F1
#
_cell.length_a   1.000
_cell.length_b   1.000
_cell.length_c   1.000
_cell.angle_alpha   90.00
_cell.angle_beta   90.00
_cell.angle_gamma   90.00
#
_symmetry.space_group_name_H-M   'P 1'
#
loop_
_entity.id
_entity.type
_entity.pdbx_description
1 polymer ?
#
loop_
_entity_poly.entity_id
_entity_poly.type
_entity_poly.pdbx_seq_one_letter_code
_entity_poly.pdbx_strand_id
1 'polypeptide(L)'
;MQNTTYTTKLKNAIQLLEVEQADKEQLLKEQFQQTYESLKPVNLLKSTLKDITSSSFLKESVLGSSVGLASGFLSKKIVVAGSGNIFRKLLGSIVQFGVTSIVAKNPEAIISLGRFLIKNIPHKKDINSNKP
;
A
#
# COMPACT_ATOMS: atom_id res chain seq x y z
N MET A 1 36.15 33.97 -61.65
CA MET A 1 36.54 32.71 -60.97
C MET A 1 36.67 32.83 -59.45
N GLN A 2 37.08 33.97 -58.87
CA GLN A 2 37.26 34.08 -57.41
C GLN A 2 35.94 34.14 -56.60
N ASN A 3 34.90 34.79 -57.15
CA ASN A 3 33.61 34.94 -56.49
C ASN A 3 32.88 33.61 -56.25
N THR A 4 32.96 32.67 -57.20
CA THR A 4 32.31 31.35 -57.12
C THR A 4 32.91 30.49 -56.01
N THR A 5 34.23 30.53 -55.82
CA THR A 5 34.92 29.79 -54.75
C THR A 5 34.53 30.28 -53.36
N TYR A 6 34.36 31.60 -53.19
CA TYR A 6 33.89 32.19 -51.94
C TYR A 6 32.44 31.80 -51.63
N THR A 7 31.54 31.82 -52.62
CA THR A 7 30.15 31.39 -52.43
C THR A 7 30.06 29.90 -52.08
N THR A 8 30.87 29.04 -52.71
CA THR A 8 30.92 27.61 -52.38
C THR A 8 31.43 27.37 -50.96
N LYS A 9 32.48 28.08 -50.52
CA LYS A 9 32.97 27.98 -49.13
C LYS A 9 31.91 28.39 -48.11
N LEU A 10 31.22 29.50 -48.36
CA LEU A 10 30.17 29.98 -47.45
C LEU A 10 29.02 28.99 -47.36
N LYS A 11 28.58 28.43 -48.50
CA LYS A 11 27.50 27.45 -48.55
C LYS A 11 27.86 26.16 -47.80
N ASN A 12 29.10 25.67 -47.96
CA ASN A 12 29.59 24.51 -47.21
C ASN A 12 29.68 24.77 -45.71
N ALA A 13 30.09 25.98 -45.30
CA ALA A 13 30.13 26.36 -43.88
C ALA A 13 28.72 26.43 -43.28
N ILE A 14 27.75 26.99 -43.99
CA ILE A 14 26.34 27.01 -43.57
C ILE A 14 25.83 25.58 -43.42
N GLN A 15 26.07 24.72 -44.42
CA GLN A 15 25.59 23.35 -44.39
C GLN A 15 26.23 22.53 -43.24
N LEU A 16 27.51 22.77 -42.93
CA LEU A 16 28.17 22.16 -41.78
C LEU A 16 27.55 22.63 -40.45
N LEU A 17 27.30 23.94 -40.32
CA LEU A 17 26.68 24.52 -39.14
C LEU A 17 25.22 24.07 -38.94
N GLU A 18 24.47 23.89 -40.02
CA GLU A 18 23.09 23.35 -39.96
C GLU A 18 23.06 21.92 -39.43
N VAL A 19 24.00 21.08 -39.86
CA VAL A 19 24.14 19.71 -39.33
C VAL A 19 24.51 19.75 -37.85
N GLU A 20 25.50 20.55 -37.47
CA GLU A 20 25.93 20.68 -36.07
C GLU A 20 24.80 21.23 -35.18
N GLN A 21 23.99 22.15 -35.70
CA GLN A 21 22.84 22.70 -35.00
C GLN A 21 21.75 21.65 -34.80
N ALA A 22 21.44 20.85 -35.83
CA ALA A 22 20.47 19.77 -35.72
C ALA A 22 20.88 18.71 -34.68
N ASP A 23 22.15 18.33 -34.66
CA ASP A 23 22.70 17.39 -33.66
C ASP A 23 22.59 17.96 -32.24
N LYS A 24 22.95 19.24 -32.05
CA LYS A 24 22.82 19.91 -30.75
C LYS A 24 21.37 20.02 -30.30
N GLU A 25 20.44 20.28 -31.21
CA GLU A 25 19.02 20.35 -30.89
C GLU A 25 18.48 18.99 -30.43
N GLN A 26 18.87 17.90 -31.11
CA GLN A 26 18.50 16.55 -30.71
C GLN A 26 19.06 16.21 -29.33
N LEU A 27 20.35 16.46 -29.10
CA LEU A 27 20.99 16.22 -27.80
C LEU A 27 20.27 17.00 -26.69
N LEU A 28 19.91 18.26 -26.94
CA LEU A 28 19.21 19.09 -25.95
C LEU A 28 17.82 18.54 -25.63
N LYS A 29 17.07 18.07 -26.64
CA LYS A 29 15.77 17.42 -26.46
C LYS A 29 15.89 16.14 -25.62
N GLU A 30 16.89 15.31 -25.90
CA GLU A 30 17.14 14.09 -25.14
C GLU A 30 17.50 14.39 -23.69
N GLN A 31 18.41 15.33 -23.44
CA GLN A 31 18.78 15.76 -22.08
C GLN A 31 17.60 16.38 -21.33
N PHE A 32 16.78 17.19 -22.00
CA PHE A 32 15.58 17.75 -21.42
C PHE A 32 14.59 16.65 -21.03
N GLN A 33 14.34 15.68 -21.92
CA GLN A 33 13.44 14.58 -21.63
C GLN A 33 13.95 13.71 -20.48
N GLN A 34 15.24 13.38 -20.45
CA GLN A 34 15.84 12.63 -19.35
C GLN A 34 15.75 13.39 -18.02
N THR A 35 16.04 14.69 -18.04
CA THR A 35 15.94 15.55 -16.85
C THR A 35 14.49 15.62 -16.38
N TYR A 36 13.55 15.83 -17.30
CA TYR A 36 12.12 15.85 -17.01
C TYR A 36 11.64 14.54 -16.40
N GLU A 37 12.02 13.41 -16.99
CA GLU A 37 11.75 12.08 -16.44
C GLU A 37 12.36 11.92 -15.04
N SER A 38 13.61 12.34 -14.82
CA SER A 38 14.26 12.23 -13.50
C SER A 38 13.59 13.07 -12.41
N LEU A 39 13.04 14.24 -12.78
CA LEU A 39 12.35 15.15 -11.86
C LEU A 39 10.92 14.71 -11.56
N LYS A 40 10.38 13.72 -12.29
CA LYS A 40 9.07 13.16 -11.96
C LYS A 40 9.10 12.61 -10.54
N PRO A 41 8.09 12.94 -9.70
CA PRO A 41 8.04 12.48 -8.32
C PRO A 41 8.19 10.96 -8.18
N VAL A 42 7.64 10.20 -9.12
CA VAL A 42 7.75 8.74 -9.14
C VAL A 42 9.20 8.27 -9.28
N ASN A 43 10.00 8.91 -10.11
CA ASN A 43 11.41 8.54 -10.31
C ASN A 43 12.29 9.01 -9.14
N LEU A 44 11.98 10.16 -8.54
CA LEU A 44 12.62 10.62 -7.30
C LEU A 44 12.32 9.69 -6.11
N LEU A 45 11.08 9.23 -5.98
CA LEU A 45 10.71 8.24 -4.98
C LEU A 45 11.40 6.90 -5.24
N LYS A 46 11.47 6.48 -6.51
CA LYS A 46 12.14 5.23 -6.90
C LYS A 46 13.64 5.26 -6.60
N SER A 47 14.34 6.36 -6.90
CA SER A 47 15.76 6.51 -6.57
C SER A 47 15.97 6.52 -5.05
N THR A 48 15.16 7.31 -4.32
CA THR A 48 15.22 7.38 -2.85
C THR A 48 14.97 6.02 -2.20
N LEU A 49 13.95 5.28 -2.65
CA LEU A 49 13.66 3.93 -2.16
C LEU A 49 14.76 2.93 -2.53
N LYS A 50 15.36 3.05 -3.72
CA LYS A 50 16.49 2.22 -4.14
C LYS A 50 17.72 2.47 -3.26
N ASP A 51 18.02 3.72 -2.93
CA ASP A 51 19.16 4.08 -2.09
C ASP A 51 18.96 3.63 -0.64
N ILE A 52 17.75 3.80 -0.13
CA ILE A 52 17.33 3.29 1.19
C ILE A 52 17.43 1.77 1.26
N THR A 53 16.93 1.06 0.24
CA THR A 53 16.92 -0.40 0.21
C THR A 53 18.29 -1.01 -0.12
N SER A 54 19.21 -0.26 -0.70
CA SER A 54 20.57 -0.74 -1.00
C SER A 54 21.50 -0.67 0.21
N SER A 55 21.23 0.22 1.17
CA SER A 55 22.02 0.30 2.40
C SER A 55 21.50 -0.67 3.47
N SER A 56 22.34 -1.62 3.89
CA SER A 56 21.96 -2.65 4.87
C SER A 56 21.51 -2.07 6.23
N PHE A 57 22.02 -0.89 6.58
CA PHE A 57 21.69 -0.16 7.82
C PHE A 57 20.28 0.46 7.79
N LEU A 58 19.83 1.00 6.64
CA LEU A 58 18.53 1.68 6.56
C LEU A 58 17.36 0.72 6.36
N LYS A 59 17.61 -0.51 5.89
CA LYS A 59 16.57 -1.54 5.78
C LYS A 59 15.81 -1.75 7.09
N GLU A 60 16.53 -1.82 8.19
CA GLU A 60 15.96 -2.10 9.51
C GLU A 60 15.13 -0.90 10.03
N SER A 61 15.64 0.32 9.86
CA SER A 61 14.93 1.55 10.22
C SER A 61 13.68 1.80 9.35
N VAL A 62 13.72 1.46 8.06
CA VAL A 62 12.59 1.62 7.13
C VAL A 62 11.55 0.52 7.30
N LEU A 63 11.96 -0.71 7.61
CA LEU A 63 11.04 -1.75 8.05
C LEU A 63 10.33 -1.31 9.34
N GLY A 64 11.07 -0.83 10.35
CA GLY A 64 10.47 -0.30 11.58
C GLY A 64 9.50 0.86 11.33
N SER A 65 9.87 1.81 10.47
CA SER A 65 9.04 2.97 10.14
C SER A 65 7.81 2.60 9.30
N SER A 66 7.96 1.69 8.32
CA SER A 66 6.84 1.21 7.49
C SER A 66 5.84 0.39 8.31
N VAL A 67 6.33 -0.43 9.25
CA VAL A 67 5.48 -1.14 10.21
C VAL A 67 4.78 -0.15 11.14
N GLY A 68 5.46 0.89 11.62
CA GLY A 68 4.87 1.96 12.42
C GLY A 68 3.79 2.76 11.66
N LEU A 69 4.03 3.07 10.39
CA LEU A 69 3.07 3.76 9.52
C LEU A 69 1.88 2.86 9.16
N ALA A 70 2.13 1.60 8.82
CA ALA A 70 1.09 0.63 8.51
C ALA A 70 0.24 0.32 9.75
N SER A 71 0.87 0.08 10.90
CA SER A 71 0.15 -0.16 12.17
C SER A 71 -0.57 1.10 12.63
N GLY A 72 0.01 2.29 12.47
CA GLY A 72 -0.62 3.57 12.76
C GLY A 72 -1.81 3.86 11.85
N PHE A 73 -1.70 3.54 10.56
CA PHE A 73 -2.81 3.69 9.60
C PHE A 73 -3.93 2.68 9.88
N LEU A 74 -3.59 1.42 10.15
CA LEU A 74 -4.57 0.40 10.54
C LEU A 74 -5.22 0.75 11.89
N SER A 75 -4.43 1.18 12.87
CA SER A 75 -4.89 1.64 14.18
C SER A 75 -5.83 2.84 14.00
N LYS A 76 -5.44 3.86 13.23
CA LYS A 76 -6.31 4.99 12.89
C LYS A 76 -7.57 4.53 12.17
N LYS A 77 -7.49 3.57 11.25
CA LYS A 77 -8.66 3.04 10.55
C LYS A 77 -9.60 2.26 11.48
N ILE A 78 -9.07 1.58 12.49
CA ILE A 78 -9.87 0.86 13.49
C ILE A 78 -10.48 1.83 14.51
N VAL A 79 -9.69 2.82 14.97
CA VAL A 79 -10.06 3.77 16.04
C VAL A 79 -10.91 4.93 15.50
N VAL A 80 -10.52 5.55 14.39
CA VAL A 80 -11.17 6.76 13.83
C VAL A 80 -12.33 6.40 12.91
N ALA A 81 -12.26 5.30 12.13
CA ALA A 81 -13.35 4.96 11.22
C ALA A 81 -14.57 4.33 11.92
N GLY A 82 -14.54 4.15 13.25
CA GLY A 82 -15.72 3.81 14.07
C GLY A 82 -16.46 2.52 13.69
N SER A 83 -15.95 1.75 12.74
CA SER A 83 -16.59 0.55 12.23
C SER A 83 -16.31 -0.58 13.22
N GLY A 84 -17.06 -0.59 14.32
CA GLY A 84 -17.17 -1.74 15.22
C GLY A 84 -17.39 -3.04 14.43
N ASN A 85 -17.94 -2.97 13.22
CA ASN A 85 -18.07 -4.09 12.29
C ASN A 85 -16.76 -4.81 11.94
N ILE A 86 -15.63 -4.13 11.73
CA ILE A 86 -14.38 -4.81 11.34
C ILE A 86 -13.79 -5.53 12.55
N PHE A 87 -13.69 -4.84 13.69
CA PHE A 87 -13.18 -5.44 14.93
C PHE A 87 -14.10 -6.55 15.45
N ARG A 88 -15.42 -6.35 15.45
CA ARG A 88 -16.40 -7.40 15.82
C ARG A 88 -16.38 -8.59 14.87
N LYS A 89 -16.17 -8.40 13.56
CA LYS A 89 -16.00 -9.52 12.61
C LYS A 89 -14.71 -10.29 12.87
N LEU A 90 -13.63 -9.61 13.21
CA LEU A 90 -12.35 -10.24 13.53
C LEU A 90 -12.45 -11.05 14.83
N LEU A 91 -12.95 -10.44 15.90
CA LEU A 91 -13.20 -11.12 17.17
C LEU A 91 -14.21 -12.26 17.01
N GLY A 92 -15.30 -12.03 16.28
CA GLY A 92 -16.30 -13.05 15.96
C GLY A 92 -15.71 -14.24 15.21
N SER A 93 -14.80 -14.00 14.26
CA SER A 93 -14.11 -15.07 13.53
C SER A 93 -13.15 -15.85 14.43
N ILE A 94 -12.42 -15.19 15.33
CA ILE A 94 -11.53 -15.86 16.28
C ILE A 94 -12.33 -16.73 17.24
N VAL A 95 -13.41 -16.18 17.81
CA VAL A 95 -14.32 -16.91 18.69
C VAL A 95 -14.95 -18.08 17.96
N GLN A 96 -15.48 -17.86 16.74
CA GLN A 96 -16.07 -18.90 15.92
C GLN A 96 -15.06 -20.00 15.61
N PHE A 97 -13.81 -19.66 15.26
CA PHE A 97 -12.77 -20.64 14.96
C PHE A 97 -12.35 -21.44 16.19
N GLY A 98 -12.22 -20.79 17.35
CA GLY A 98 -11.94 -21.44 18.63
C GLY A 98 -13.05 -22.39 19.05
N VAL A 99 -14.30 -21.93 19.01
CA VAL A 99 -15.48 -22.75 19.31
C VAL A 99 -15.58 -23.91 18.32
N THR A 100 -15.44 -23.67 17.01
CA THR A 100 -15.52 -24.72 15.98
C THR A 100 -14.43 -25.78 16.14
N SER A 101 -13.20 -25.37 16.48
CA SER A 101 -12.09 -26.30 16.74
C SER A 101 -12.33 -27.18 17.97
N ILE A 102 -13.00 -26.65 18.99
CA ILE A 102 -13.39 -27.40 20.19
C ILE A 102 -14.59 -28.30 19.92
N VAL A 103 -15.62 -27.82 19.19
CA VAL A 103 -16.78 -28.64 18.76
C VAL A 103 -16.30 -29.85 17.96
N ALA A 104 -15.40 -29.63 16.99
CA ALA A 104 -14.92 -30.68 16.11
C ALA A 104 -14.10 -31.76 16.85
N LYS A 105 -13.45 -31.40 17.96
CA LYS A 105 -12.61 -32.32 18.75
C LYS A 105 -13.33 -32.94 19.95
N ASN A 106 -14.27 -32.23 20.56
CA ASN A 106 -14.98 -32.63 21.78
C ASN A 106 -16.42 -32.05 21.80
N PRO A 107 -17.35 -32.64 21.05
CA PRO A 107 -18.73 -32.15 20.97
C PRO A 107 -19.46 -32.20 22.33
N GLU A 108 -19.15 -33.21 23.15
CA GLU A 108 -19.68 -33.41 24.51
C GLU A 108 -19.45 -32.21 25.44
N ALA A 109 -18.28 -31.56 25.35
CA ALA A 109 -17.89 -30.45 26.23
C ALA A 109 -18.72 -29.18 26.00
N ILE A 110 -19.13 -28.93 24.75
CA ILE A 110 -19.97 -27.76 24.43
C ILE A 110 -21.43 -28.04 24.79
N ILE A 111 -21.88 -29.29 24.67
CA ILE A 111 -23.22 -29.69 25.08
C ILE A 111 -23.36 -29.62 26.63
N SER A 112 -22.33 -29.96 27.39
CA SER A 112 -22.35 -29.84 28.86
C SER A 112 -22.29 -28.38 29.33
N LEU A 113 -21.47 -27.53 28.71
CA LEU A 113 -21.44 -26.09 28.96
C LEU A 113 -22.76 -25.42 28.59
N GLY A 114 -23.35 -25.76 27.43
CA GLY A 114 -24.67 -25.27 27.02
C GLY A 114 -25.76 -25.66 28.02
N ARG A 115 -25.76 -26.91 28.50
CA ARG A 115 -26.68 -27.37 29.56
C ARG A 115 -26.47 -26.61 30.87
N PHE A 116 -25.23 -26.30 31.26
CA PHE A 116 -24.94 -25.52 32.46
C PHE A 116 -25.38 -24.05 32.34
N LEU A 117 -25.18 -23.44 31.16
CA LEU A 117 -25.62 -22.07 30.88
C LEU A 117 -27.16 -21.96 30.87
N ILE A 118 -27.85 -22.90 30.19
CA ILE A 118 -29.32 -22.92 30.16
C ILE A 118 -29.91 -23.19 31.55
N LYS A 119 -29.28 -24.05 32.35
CA LYS A 119 -29.74 -24.35 33.72
C LYS A 119 -29.62 -23.14 34.66
N ASN A 120 -28.66 -22.24 34.42
CA ASN A 120 -28.45 -21.03 35.23
C ASN A 120 -29.15 -19.79 34.67
N ILE A 121 -29.85 -19.88 33.53
CA ILE A 121 -30.72 -18.80 33.05
C ILE A 121 -31.98 -18.81 33.92
N PRO A 122 -32.36 -17.68 34.56
CA PRO A 122 -33.53 -17.63 35.41
C PRO A 122 -34.79 -17.91 34.58
N HIS A 123 -35.43 -19.04 34.86
CA HIS A 123 -36.69 -19.43 34.26
C HIS A 123 -37.78 -18.50 34.82
N LYS A 124 -38.08 -17.40 34.12
CA LYS A 124 -39.21 -16.54 34.44
C LYS A 124 -40.50 -17.35 34.24
N LYS A 125 -41.05 -17.84 35.34
CA LYS A 125 -42.33 -18.53 35.42
C LYS A 125 -43.44 -17.49 35.27
N ASP A 126 -44.01 -17.38 34.07
CA ASP A 126 -45.19 -16.55 33.83
C ASP A 126 -46.47 -17.29 34.26
N ILE A 127 -47.04 -16.79 35.36
CA ILE A 127 -48.43 -16.34 35.57
C ILE A 127 -49.56 -17.12 34.84
N ASN A 128 -50.48 -17.63 35.68
CA ASN A 128 -51.93 -17.87 35.49
C ASN A 128 -52.42 -19.30 35.21
N SER A 129 -53.07 -19.90 36.22
CA SER A 129 -54.41 -20.51 36.12
C SER A 129 -54.74 -21.31 37.39
N ASN A 130 -55.47 -20.72 38.34
CA ASN A 130 -56.70 -21.34 38.89
C ASN A 130 -57.42 -20.40 39.86
N LYS A 131 -58.61 -19.95 39.46
CA LYS A 131 -59.72 -19.57 40.35
C LYS A 131 -60.92 -20.33 39.79
N PRO A 132 -61.57 -21.16 40.60
CA PRO A 132 -62.79 -20.72 41.29
C PRO A 132 -62.60 -20.57 42.80
#